data_AF-A0A497AQ72-F1
#
_entry.id   AF-A0A497AQ72-F1
#
_cell.length_a   1.000
_cell.length_b   1.000
_cell.length_c   1.000
_cell.angle_alpha   90.00
_cell.angle_beta   90.00
_cell.angle_gamma   90.00
#
_symmetry.space_group_name_H-M   'P 1'
#
loop_
_entity.id
_entity.type
_entity.pdbx_description
1 polymer ?
#
loop_
_entity_poly.entity_id
_entity_poly.type
_entity_poly.pdbx_seq_one_letter_code
_entity_poly.pdbx_strand_id
1 'polypeptide(L)'
;MLMKLFCCGVTLRRSARILGVARDTAARKVGWLATQAHHRTHIRNIDDGGIITSHVQFDELETFECSKYQPIGVSFAVRAKTGEIIDIEVAKKSAETRKGKSRGWTLDHTKAACESVMATVRKCLKPGGTIATDGSRMYGAVIPKAVPGADHRPYVRSEVSKEAKDDPVLNIAQNKRANHDPLFMVNHMCAKLRADISRLARRTWATTKKLERLQDHLLIYTAFQNGYAIV
;
A
#
# COMPACT_ATOMS: atom_id res chain seq x y z
N MET A 1 -8.36 21.36 -0.22
CA MET A 1 -7.27 21.66 -1.19
C MET A 1 -5.97 20.93 -0.86
N LEU A 2 -5.46 20.98 0.38
CA LEU A 2 -4.21 20.29 0.77
C LEU A 2 -4.21 18.78 0.48
N MET A 3 -5.28 18.07 0.86
CA MET A 3 -5.44 16.63 0.58
C MET A 3 -5.24 16.31 -0.91
N LYS A 4 -5.96 17.00 -1.80
CA LYS A 4 -5.86 16.80 -3.26
C LYS A 4 -4.43 17.00 -3.77
N LEU A 5 -3.75 18.06 -3.32
CA LEU A 5 -2.35 18.30 -3.72
C LEU A 5 -1.45 17.13 -3.29
N PHE A 6 -1.59 16.70 -2.04
CA PHE A 6 -0.74 15.66 -1.46
C PHE A 6 -0.94 14.30 -2.14
N CYS A 7 -2.18 13.98 -2.50
CA CYS A 7 -2.56 12.78 -3.24
C CYS A 7 -2.38 12.88 -4.77
N CYS A 8 -1.82 13.97 -5.29
CA CYS A 8 -1.53 14.15 -6.72
C CYS A 8 -0.04 14.43 -6.98
N GLY A 9 0.84 13.82 -6.20
CA GLY A 9 2.30 13.86 -6.39
C GLY A 9 2.97 15.13 -5.86
N VAL A 10 2.24 16.06 -5.25
CA VAL A 10 2.81 17.33 -4.77
C VAL A 10 3.45 17.15 -3.40
N THR A 11 4.74 17.51 -3.29
CA THR A 11 5.46 17.44 -2.01
C THR A 11 4.88 18.40 -0.96
N LEU A 12 5.00 18.08 0.33
CA LEU A 12 4.52 18.93 1.43
C LEU A 12 5.01 20.39 1.32
N ARG A 13 6.28 20.57 0.96
CA ARG A 13 6.88 21.90 0.77
C ARG A 13 6.23 22.65 -0.39
N ARG A 14 5.98 21.98 -1.51
CA ARG A 14 5.33 22.58 -2.67
C ARG A 14 3.87 22.87 -2.39
N SER A 15 3.15 21.99 -1.70
CA SER A 15 1.78 22.21 -1.25
C SER A 15 1.67 23.42 -0.34
N ALA A 16 2.59 23.58 0.62
CA ALA A 16 2.62 24.75 1.50
C ALA A 16 2.80 26.07 0.72
N ARG A 17 3.71 26.08 -0.28
CA ARG A 17 3.91 27.24 -1.17
C ARG A 17 2.68 27.55 -2.03
N ILE A 18 2.05 26.54 -2.63
CA ILE A 18 0.83 26.72 -3.44
C ILE A 18 -0.31 27.30 -2.62
N LEU A 19 -0.43 26.87 -1.35
CA LEU A 19 -1.47 27.32 -0.44
C LEU A 19 -1.15 28.64 0.28
N GLY A 20 0.07 29.19 0.13
CA GLY A 20 0.48 30.40 0.84
C GLY A 20 0.59 30.22 2.36
N VAL A 21 0.85 29.00 2.86
CA VAL A 21 0.95 28.70 4.29
C VAL A 21 2.34 28.27 4.70
N ALA A 22 2.66 28.42 5.98
CA ALA A 22 3.90 27.92 6.55
C ALA A 22 3.96 26.37 6.49
N ARG A 23 5.16 25.82 6.31
CA ARG A 23 5.39 24.38 6.11
C ARG A 23 4.92 23.54 7.31
N ASP A 24 5.18 24.03 8.50
CA ASP A 24 4.75 23.45 9.78
C ASP A 24 3.22 23.39 9.90
N THR A 25 2.54 24.44 9.45
CA THR A 25 1.07 24.52 9.40
C THR A 25 0.51 23.46 8.46
N ALA A 26 1.10 23.32 7.26
CA ALA A 26 0.73 22.24 6.34
C ALA A 26 1.00 20.85 6.96
N ALA A 27 2.14 20.66 7.64
CA ALA A 27 2.49 19.40 8.29
C ALA A 27 1.48 19.01 9.39
N ARG A 28 1.11 19.97 10.25
CA ARG A 28 0.09 19.78 11.29
C ARG A 28 -1.26 19.43 10.69
N LYS A 29 -1.65 20.09 9.59
CA LYS A 29 -2.90 19.78 8.89
C LYS A 29 -2.88 18.40 8.25
N VAL A 30 -1.75 17.91 7.75
CA VAL A 30 -1.59 16.52 7.28
C VAL A 30 -1.87 15.53 8.40
N GLY A 31 -1.26 15.70 9.57
CA GLY A 31 -1.52 14.81 10.71
C GLY A 31 -3.01 14.81 11.10
N TRP A 32 -3.63 15.98 11.16
CA TRP A 32 -5.07 16.09 11.43
C TRP A 32 -5.92 15.40 10.36
N LEU A 33 -5.61 15.59 9.07
CA LEU A 33 -6.32 14.96 7.95
C LEU A 33 -6.20 13.43 7.99
N ALA A 34 -5.04 12.91 8.35
CA ALA A 34 -4.84 11.46 8.50
C ALA A 34 -5.73 10.89 9.61
N THR A 35 -5.82 11.58 10.77
CA THR A 35 -6.72 11.18 11.84
C THR A 35 -8.19 11.18 11.39
N GLN A 36 -8.62 12.18 10.61
CA GLN A 36 -9.98 12.23 10.07
C GLN A 36 -10.24 11.12 9.04
N ALA A 37 -9.30 10.91 8.13
CA ALA A 37 -9.37 9.90 7.08
C ALA A 37 -9.56 8.51 7.67
N HIS A 38 -8.71 8.14 8.62
CA HIS A 38 -8.66 6.80 9.17
C HIS A 38 -9.73 6.55 10.24
N HIS A 39 -9.67 7.28 11.35
CA HIS A 39 -10.50 6.96 12.52
C HIS A 39 -11.94 7.40 12.35
N ARG A 40 -12.18 8.57 11.76
CA ARG A 40 -13.55 9.12 11.67
C ARG A 40 -14.34 8.58 10.48
N THR A 41 -13.63 8.18 9.43
CA THR A 41 -14.28 7.85 8.16
C THR A 41 -14.04 6.41 7.74
N HIS A 42 -12.78 5.99 7.57
CA HIS A 42 -12.48 4.69 6.99
C HIS A 42 -12.85 3.52 7.90
N ILE A 43 -12.38 3.53 9.16
CA ILE A 43 -12.69 2.46 10.13
C ILE A 43 -14.19 2.37 10.35
N ARG A 44 -14.84 3.52 10.55
CA ARG A 44 -16.29 3.57 10.72
C ARG A 44 -17.03 3.00 9.51
N ASN A 45 -16.64 3.35 8.29
CA ASN A 45 -17.22 2.79 7.08
C ASN A 45 -17.04 1.26 7.00
N ILE A 46 -15.92 0.73 7.49
CA ILE A 46 -15.70 -0.72 7.56
C ILE A 46 -16.61 -1.36 8.61
N ASP A 47 -16.65 -0.80 9.82
CA ASP A 47 -17.45 -1.33 10.92
C ASP A 47 -18.96 -1.24 10.64
N ASP A 48 -19.40 -0.21 9.90
CA ASP A 48 -20.77 -0.03 9.42
C ASP A 48 -21.10 -0.93 8.20
N GLY A 49 -20.15 -1.74 7.72
CA GLY A 49 -20.36 -2.67 6.61
C GLY A 49 -20.35 -2.02 5.22
N GLY A 50 -19.84 -0.80 5.08
CA GLY A 50 -19.70 -0.08 3.81
C GLY A 50 -18.70 -0.73 2.85
N ILE A 51 -17.80 -1.59 3.35
CA ILE A 51 -16.92 -2.42 2.52
C ILE A 51 -17.15 -3.90 2.79
N ILE A 52 -17.85 -4.57 1.86
CA ILE A 52 -18.00 -6.03 1.89
C ILE A 52 -17.63 -6.60 0.51
N THR A 53 -16.78 -7.62 0.48
CA THR A 53 -16.27 -8.21 -0.76
C THR A 53 -16.08 -9.71 -0.66
N SER A 54 -16.20 -10.41 -1.80
CA SER A 54 -15.86 -11.83 -1.93
C SER A 54 -14.43 -12.04 -2.46
N HIS A 55 -13.75 -10.99 -2.90
CA HIS A 55 -12.42 -11.10 -3.50
C HIS A 55 -11.55 -9.90 -3.11
N VAL A 56 -10.41 -10.20 -2.50
CA VAL A 56 -9.39 -9.26 -2.04
C VAL A 56 -8.08 -9.61 -2.70
N GLN A 57 -7.34 -8.60 -3.15
CA GLN A 57 -5.94 -8.74 -3.55
C GLN A 57 -5.05 -8.05 -2.53
N PHE A 58 -3.95 -8.69 -2.19
CA PHE A 58 -2.98 -8.20 -1.21
C PHE A 58 -1.57 -8.30 -1.76
N ASP A 59 -0.78 -7.26 -1.51
CA ASP A 59 0.63 -7.18 -1.89
C ASP A 59 1.40 -6.30 -0.91
N GLU A 60 2.72 -6.34 -1.00
CA GLU A 60 3.63 -5.51 -0.23
C GLU A 60 4.46 -4.60 -1.13
N LEU A 61 4.41 -3.30 -0.85
CA LEU A 61 5.23 -2.30 -1.51
C LEU A 61 6.47 -2.00 -0.67
N GLU A 62 7.66 -2.20 -1.24
CA GLU A 62 8.91 -1.79 -0.60
C GLU A 62 9.32 -0.35 -0.94
N THR A 63 9.75 0.39 0.08
CA THR A 63 10.32 1.75 0.01
C THR A 63 11.38 1.94 1.11
N PHE A 64 11.75 3.18 1.44
CA PHE A 64 12.79 3.44 2.42
C PHE A 64 12.60 4.74 3.23
N GLU A 65 13.19 4.76 4.42
CA GLU A 65 13.31 5.93 5.28
C GLU A 65 14.65 6.64 5.05
N CYS A 66 14.65 7.86 4.54
CA CYS A 66 15.83 8.68 4.25
C CYS A 66 16.82 8.12 3.21
N SER A 67 17.13 6.83 3.24
CA SER A 67 18.07 6.15 2.36
C SER A 67 17.72 4.67 2.21
N LYS A 68 18.17 4.05 1.11
CA LYS A 68 17.98 2.62 0.82
C LYS A 68 18.46 1.64 1.90
N TYR A 69 19.25 2.09 2.88
CA TYR A 69 19.72 1.25 3.98
C TYR A 69 18.70 1.09 5.12
N GLN A 70 17.58 1.79 5.02
CA GLN A 70 16.53 1.82 6.04
C GLN A 70 15.21 1.42 5.36
N PRO A 71 15.08 0.15 4.93
CA PRO A 71 13.94 -0.29 4.15
C PRO A 71 12.65 -0.23 4.99
N ILE A 72 11.55 0.04 4.29
CA ILE A 72 10.19 0.10 4.80
C ILE A 72 9.35 -0.80 3.91
N GLY A 73 8.56 -1.68 4.52
CA GLY A 73 7.48 -2.38 3.84
C GLY A 73 6.16 -1.64 4.03
N VAL A 74 5.32 -1.67 3.02
CA VAL A 74 3.94 -1.17 3.08
C VAL A 74 3.03 -2.30 2.66
N SER A 75 2.34 -2.91 3.61
CA SER A 75 1.38 -3.98 3.37
C SER A 75 0.03 -3.34 3.06
N PHE A 76 -0.64 -3.75 1.98
CA PHE A 76 -1.94 -3.18 1.63
C PHE A 76 -2.88 -4.19 0.96
N ALA A 77 -4.17 -4.06 1.26
CA ALA A 77 -5.24 -4.88 0.72
C ALA A 77 -6.22 -4.02 -0.06
N VAL A 78 -6.66 -4.51 -1.22
CA VAL A 78 -7.60 -3.81 -2.09
C VAL A 78 -8.74 -4.73 -2.51
N ARG A 79 -9.92 -4.15 -2.74
CA ARG A 79 -11.04 -4.85 -3.35
C ARG A 79 -10.74 -5.05 -4.83
N ALA A 80 -10.64 -6.30 -5.29
CA ALA A 80 -10.22 -6.59 -6.67
C ALA A 80 -11.13 -6.00 -7.76
N LYS A 81 -12.43 -5.86 -7.48
CA LYS A 81 -13.40 -5.34 -8.45
C LYS A 81 -13.36 -3.82 -8.61
N THR A 82 -13.13 -3.09 -7.53
CA THR A 82 -13.30 -1.61 -7.51
C THR A 82 -11.99 -0.85 -7.31
N GLY A 83 -10.96 -1.48 -6.75
CA GLY A 83 -9.72 -0.81 -6.35
C GLY A 83 -9.86 0.05 -5.10
N GLU A 84 -10.95 -0.11 -4.34
CA GLU A 84 -11.06 0.47 -3.00
C GLU A 84 -10.01 -0.16 -2.08
N ILE A 85 -9.28 0.68 -1.35
CA ILE A 85 -8.32 0.24 -0.35
C ILE A 85 -9.09 -0.20 0.89
N ILE A 86 -8.83 -1.42 1.35
CA ILE A 86 -9.43 -1.99 2.56
C ILE A 86 -8.60 -1.62 3.77
N ASP A 87 -7.29 -1.76 3.67
CA ASP A 87 -6.36 -1.34 4.71
C ASP A 87 -4.95 -1.16 4.13
N ILE A 88 -4.14 -0.33 4.79
CA ILE A 88 -2.75 -0.06 4.43
C ILE A 88 -1.92 0.24 5.68
N GLU A 89 -0.84 -0.51 5.86
CA GLU A 89 0.01 -0.40 7.05
C GLU A 89 1.50 -0.36 6.68
N VAL A 90 2.22 0.57 7.31
CA VAL A 90 3.65 0.79 7.11
C VAL A 90 4.45 0.11 8.21
N ALA A 91 5.39 -0.75 7.83
CA ALA A 91 6.29 -1.43 8.74
C ALA A 91 7.77 -1.15 8.41
N LYS A 92 8.60 -1.15 9.46
CA LYS A 92 10.05 -1.27 9.27
C LYS A 92 10.38 -2.68 8.80
N LYS A 93 11.22 -2.78 7.76
CA LYS A 93 11.76 -4.05 7.28
C LYS A 93 13.20 -4.18 7.77
N SER A 94 13.64 -5.38 8.12
CA SER A 94 15.04 -5.57 8.50
C SER A 94 15.96 -5.28 7.31
N ALA A 95 17.08 -4.60 7.55
CA ALA A 95 18.04 -4.34 6.50
C ALA A 95 18.96 -5.55 6.30
N GLU A 96 19.11 -5.97 5.04
CA GLU A 96 20.05 -7.03 4.68
C GLU A 96 21.52 -6.57 4.83
N THR A 97 21.77 -5.29 4.52
CA THR A 97 23.13 -4.72 4.50
C THR A 97 23.65 -4.40 5.91
N ARG A 98 24.96 -4.59 6.12
CA ARG A 98 25.66 -4.21 7.37
C ARG A 98 25.43 -2.75 7.77
N LYS A 99 25.41 -1.84 6.79
CA LYS A 99 25.20 -0.40 7.00
C LYS A 99 23.77 -0.06 7.45
N GLY A 100 22.78 -0.84 7.02
CA GLY A 100 21.41 -0.70 7.53
C GLY A 100 21.27 -1.22 8.94
N LYS A 101 21.86 -2.39 9.23
CA LYS A 101 21.91 -2.96 10.58
C LYS A 101 22.58 -2.02 11.58
N SER A 102 23.71 -1.39 11.21
CA SER A 102 24.39 -0.40 12.06
C SER A 102 23.58 0.88 12.31
N ARG A 103 22.51 1.11 11.53
CA ARG A 103 21.57 2.23 11.74
C ARG A 103 20.33 1.82 12.55
N GLY A 104 20.29 0.59 13.04
CA GLY A 104 19.17 0.08 13.85
C GLY A 104 18.06 -0.60 13.07
N TRP A 105 18.23 -0.86 11.77
CA TRP A 105 17.26 -1.65 10.96
C TRP A 105 17.58 -3.14 11.07
N THR A 106 17.37 -3.70 12.25
CA THR A 106 17.64 -5.12 12.56
C THR A 106 16.37 -5.96 12.68
N LEU A 107 15.27 -5.36 13.13
CA LEU A 107 13.98 -6.01 13.31
C LEU A 107 13.11 -5.88 12.06
N ASP A 108 12.34 -6.95 11.79
CA ASP A 108 11.34 -6.97 10.73
C ASP A 108 9.93 -6.95 11.34
N HIS A 109 9.15 -5.93 10.98
CA HIS A 109 7.78 -5.73 11.44
C HIS A 109 6.75 -5.93 10.31
N THR A 110 7.18 -6.32 9.11
CA THR A 110 6.28 -6.54 7.94
C THR A 110 5.23 -7.61 8.22
N LYS A 111 5.60 -8.68 8.92
CA LYS A 111 4.66 -9.70 9.36
C LYS A 111 3.54 -9.15 10.25
N ALA A 112 3.87 -8.28 11.20
CA ALA A 112 2.88 -7.67 12.09
C ALA A 112 1.95 -6.72 11.33
N ALA A 113 2.47 -5.96 10.35
CA ALA A 113 1.65 -5.13 9.47
C ALA A 113 0.72 -5.98 8.59
N CYS A 114 1.21 -7.09 8.05
CA CYS A 114 0.39 -8.05 7.31
C CYS A 114 -0.74 -8.61 8.19
N GLU A 115 -0.43 -9.03 9.42
CA GLU A 115 -1.43 -9.50 10.40
C GLU A 115 -2.49 -8.43 10.70
N SER A 116 -2.08 -7.16 10.87
CA SER A 116 -2.98 -6.03 11.10
C SER A 116 -3.93 -5.81 9.91
N VAL A 117 -3.39 -5.75 8.69
CA VAL A 117 -4.19 -5.58 7.46
C VAL A 117 -5.17 -6.74 7.29
N MET A 118 -4.73 -7.98 7.56
CA MET A 118 -5.59 -9.15 7.46
C MET A 118 -6.70 -9.16 8.51
N ALA A 119 -6.47 -8.60 9.70
CA ALA A 119 -7.52 -8.42 10.71
C ALA A 119 -8.64 -7.49 10.22
N THR A 120 -8.29 -6.42 9.50
CA THR A 120 -9.27 -5.53 8.85
C THR A 120 -9.97 -6.22 7.67
N VAL A 121 -9.22 -6.95 6.84
CA VAL A 121 -9.77 -7.75 5.74
C VAL A 121 -10.79 -8.77 6.24
N ARG A 122 -10.56 -9.41 7.38
CA ARG A 122 -11.50 -10.36 8.00
C ARG A 122 -12.88 -9.76 8.23
N LYS A 123 -12.97 -8.48 8.59
CA LYS A 123 -14.25 -7.77 8.79
C LYS A 123 -15.00 -7.54 7.47
N CYS A 124 -14.27 -7.39 6.37
CA CYS A 124 -14.80 -7.03 5.06
C CYS A 124 -15.06 -8.24 4.15
N LEU A 125 -14.44 -9.38 4.44
CA LEU A 125 -14.47 -10.56 3.57
C LEU A 125 -15.73 -11.40 3.85
N LYS A 126 -16.47 -11.73 2.79
CA LYS A 126 -17.58 -12.69 2.88
C LYS A 126 -17.07 -14.08 3.26
N PRO A 127 -17.88 -14.92 3.93
CA PRO A 127 -17.52 -16.32 4.19
C PRO A 127 -17.10 -17.04 2.90
N GLY A 128 -15.97 -17.74 2.93
CA GLY A 128 -15.40 -18.41 1.75
C GLY A 128 -14.84 -17.47 0.68
N GLY A 129 -14.68 -16.18 0.98
CA GLY A 129 -14.09 -15.21 0.07
C GLY A 129 -12.64 -15.51 -0.27
N THR A 130 -12.19 -15.06 -1.44
CA THR A 130 -10.85 -15.29 -1.97
C THR A 130 -9.89 -14.18 -1.58
N ILE A 131 -8.69 -14.55 -1.16
CA ILE A 131 -7.55 -13.64 -0.96
C ILE A 131 -6.46 -14.03 -1.95
N ALA A 132 -6.17 -13.16 -2.92
CA ALA A 132 -5.15 -13.36 -3.95
C ALA A 132 -3.86 -12.61 -3.58
N THR A 133 -2.70 -13.28 -3.71
CA THR A 133 -1.38 -12.70 -3.34
C THR A 133 -0.26 -13.08 -4.31
N ASP A 134 0.90 -12.41 -4.24
CA ASP A 134 2.09 -12.67 -5.08
C ASP A 134 2.85 -13.98 -4.76
N GLY A 135 2.36 -14.74 -3.77
CA GLY A 135 2.95 -16.01 -3.34
C GLY A 135 4.14 -15.92 -2.40
N SER A 136 4.39 -14.79 -1.74
CA SER A 136 5.37 -14.72 -0.65
C SER A 136 5.15 -15.81 0.41
N ARG A 137 6.25 -16.41 0.89
CA ARG A 137 6.25 -17.49 1.89
C ARG A 137 5.57 -17.09 3.20
N MET A 138 5.63 -15.81 3.55
CA MET A 138 5.04 -15.29 4.78
C MET A 138 3.52 -15.50 4.83
N TYR A 139 2.85 -15.34 3.68
CA TYR A 139 1.39 -15.30 3.62
C TYR A 139 0.74 -16.62 3.99
N GLY A 140 1.35 -17.75 3.62
CA GLY A 140 0.85 -19.08 3.97
C GLY A 140 0.78 -19.33 5.48
N ALA A 141 1.60 -18.64 6.28
CA ALA A 141 1.56 -18.74 7.74
C ALA A 141 0.61 -17.72 8.39
N VAL A 142 0.40 -16.55 7.77
CA VAL A 142 -0.36 -15.43 8.34
C VAL A 142 -1.85 -15.52 7.97
N ILE A 143 -2.17 -15.72 6.69
CA ILE A 143 -3.54 -15.62 6.19
C ILE A 143 -4.47 -16.66 6.84
N PRO A 144 -4.11 -17.96 6.94
CA PRO A 144 -5.00 -18.95 7.56
C PRO A 144 -5.32 -18.66 9.03
N LYS A 145 -4.39 -17.99 9.75
CA LYS A 145 -4.58 -17.61 11.15
C LYS A 145 -5.43 -16.35 11.29
N ALA A 146 -5.16 -15.35 10.47
CA ALA A 146 -5.83 -14.05 10.54
C ALA A 146 -7.25 -14.10 9.94
N VAL A 147 -7.48 -14.88 8.88
CA VAL A 147 -8.77 -15.00 8.18
C VAL A 147 -9.11 -16.48 7.97
N PRO A 148 -9.50 -17.20 9.04
CA PRO A 148 -9.84 -18.62 8.92
C PRO A 148 -11.03 -18.83 7.98
N GLY A 149 -10.93 -19.81 7.09
CA GLY A 149 -11.97 -20.13 6.10
C GLY A 149 -11.95 -19.29 4.82
N ALA A 150 -10.99 -18.38 4.65
CA ALA A 150 -10.74 -17.72 3.37
C ALA A 150 -10.04 -18.66 2.37
N ASP A 151 -10.38 -18.52 1.10
CA ASP A 151 -9.71 -19.21 -0.01
C ASP A 151 -8.44 -18.42 -0.41
N HIS A 152 -7.26 -18.85 0.08
CA HIS A 152 -5.99 -18.20 -0.24
C HIS A 152 -5.42 -18.72 -1.57
N ARG A 153 -5.29 -17.83 -2.56
CA ARG A 153 -4.75 -18.13 -3.88
C ARG A 153 -3.43 -17.38 -4.16
N PRO A 154 -2.27 -18.02 -4.01
CA PRO A 154 -0.99 -17.45 -4.40
C PRO A 154 -0.81 -17.52 -5.93
N TYR A 155 -0.43 -16.41 -6.56
CA TYR A 155 -0.10 -16.31 -7.98
C TYR A 155 1.39 -16.02 -8.15
N VAL A 156 2.19 -17.07 -8.30
CA VAL A 156 3.64 -16.95 -8.51
C VAL A 156 3.91 -16.76 -10.01
N ARG A 157 4.66 -15.72 -10.36
CA ARG A 157 4.98 -15.33 -11.76
C ARG A 157 5.83 -16.35 -12.53
N SER A 158 6.15 -17.51 -11.96
CA SER A 158 7.14 -18.47 -12.46
C SER A 158 6.72 -19.25 -13.72
N GLU A 159 5.52 -19.03 -14.24
CA GLU A 159 5.06 -19.68 -15.49
C GLU A 159 5.17 -18.77 -16.73
N VAL A 160 5.63 -17.52 -16.58
CA VAL A 160 5.97 -16.67 -17.73
C VAL A 160 7.43 -16.92 -18.09
N SER A 161 7.62 -17.78 -19.10
CA SER A 161 8.83 -18.11 -19.85
C SER A 161 9.99 -17.11 -19.67
N LYS A 162 11.14 -17.61 -19.20
CA LYS A 162 12.39 -16.86 -19.04
C LYS A 162 12.81 -16.11 -20.32
N GLU A 163 12.39 -16.56 -21.50
CA GLU A 163 12.68 -15.91 -22.78
C GLU A 163 12.05 -14.51 -22.92
N ALA A 164 11.01 -14.16 -22.15
CA ALA A 164 10.27 -12.90 -22.30
C ALA A 164 10.86 -11.70 -21.53
N LYS A 165 11.84 -11.94 -20.64
CA LYS A 165 12.41 -10.90 -19.78
C LYS A 165 13.36 -9.96 -20.52
N ASP A 166 13.97 -10.42 -21.61
CA ASP A 166 15.07 -9.71 -22.27
C ASP A 166 14.63 -8.88 -23.49
N ASP A 167 13.39 -9.03 -23.99
CA ASP A 167 12.88 -8.26 -25.12
C ASP A 167 11.56 -7.52 -24.79
N PRO A 168 11.57 -6.17 -24.72
CA PRO A 168 10.40 -5.34 -24.43
C PRO A 168 9.23 -5.54 -25.41
N VAL A 169 9.51 -5.89 -26.67
CA VAL A 169 8.49 -6.03 -27.73
C VAL A 169 7.76 -7.37 -27.58
N LEU A 170 8.49 -8.44 -27.30
CA LEU A 170 7.91 -9.76 -27.01
C LEU A 170 7.09 -9.75 -25.71
N ASN A 171 7.53 -9.01 -24.69
CA ASN A 171 6.80 -8.88 -23.42
C ASN A 171 5.45 -8.17 -23.61
N ILE A 172 5.38 -7.13 -24.44
CA ILE A 172 4.11 -6.45 -24.77
C ILE A 172 3.21 -7.36 -25.61
N ALA A 173 3.76 -8.09 -26.58
CA ALA A 173 3.00 -9.00 -27.44
C ALA A 173 2.45 -10.22 -26.67
N GLN A 174 3.20 -10.76 -25.71
CA GLN A 174 2.75 -11.84 -24.84
C GLN A 174 1.77 -11.36 -23.77
N ASN A 175 1.93 -10.18 -23.18
CA ASN A 175 0.92 -9.58 -22.29
C ASN A 175 -0.41 -9.28 -23.01
N LYS A 176 -0.39 -9.09 -24.33
CA LYS A 176 -1.60 -8.99 -25.16
C LYS A 176 -2.24 -10.35 -25.47
N ARG A 177 -1.50 -11.45 -25.37
CA ARG A 177 -1.97 -12.84 -25.58
C ARG A 177 -2.27 -13.58 -24.28
N ALA A 178 -1.69 -13.13 -23.17
CA ALA A 178 -1.88 -13.68 -21.84
C ALA A 178 -3.19 -13.18 -21.24
N ASN A 179 -3.93 -14.11 -20.65
CA ASN A 179 -5.14 -13.87 -19.86
C ASN A 179 -4.95 -12.71 -18.86
N HIS A 180 -6.05 -12.02 -18.56
CA HIS A 180 -6.18 -11.00 -17.52
C HIS A 180 -5.33 -11.30 -16.27
N ASP A 181 -4.44 -10.37 -15.87
CA ASP A 181 -3.57 -10.52 -14.68
C ASP A 181 -4.43 -10.71 -13.42
N PRO A 182 -4.34 -11.86 -12.72
CA PRO A 182 -5.15 -12.14 -11.53
C PRO A 182 -4.84 -11.21 -10.35
N LEU A 183 -3.71 -10.49 -10.39
CA LEU A 183 -3.31 -9.47 -9.41
C LEU A 183 -3.36 -8.04 -9.98
N PHE A 184 -4.07 -7.84 -11.10
CA PHE A 184 -4.10 -6.56 -11.80
C PHE A 184 -4.44 -5.37 -10.89
N MET A 185 -5.44 -5.50 -10.02
CA MET A 185 -5.94 -4.37 -9.24
C MET A 185 -4.93 -3.92 -8.19
N VAL A 186 -4.33 -4.86 -7.46
CA VAL A 186 -3.29 -4.53 -6.47
C VAL A 186 -2.04 -3.98 -7.15
N ASN A 187 -1.63 -4.56 -8.28
CA ASN A 187 -0.52 -4.05 -9.10
C ASN A 187 -0.77 -2.64 -9.61
N HIS A 188 -1.99 -2.38 -10.10
CA HIS A 188 -2.43 -1.07 -10.56
C HIS A 188 -2.43 -0.06 -9.41
N MET A 189 -2.95 -0.43 -8.23
CA MET A 189 -2.91 0.41 -7.04
C MET A 189 -1.48 0.70 -6.58
N CYS A 190 -0.59 -0.28 -6.67
CA CYS A 190 0.85 -0.12 -6.44
C CYS A 190 1.47 0.92 -7.38
N ALA A 191 1.05 0.94 -8.65
CA ALA A 191 1.49 1.94 -9.62
C ALA A 191 0.90 3.33 -9.32
N LYS A 192 -0.39 3.42 -8.97
CA LYS A 192 -1.04 4.67 -8.58
C LYS A 192 -0.38 5.29 -7.35
N LEU A 193 -0.16 4.51 -6.29
CA LEU A 193 0.55 4.96 -5.09
C LEU A 193 1.91 5.56 -5.43
N ARG A 194 2.67 4.94 -6.35
CA ARG A 194 3.99 5.47 -6.77
C ARG A 194 3.90 6.74 -7.62
N ALA A 195 2.82 6.94 -8.38
CA ALA A 195 2.61 8.16 -9.16
C ALA A 195 2.12 9.32 -8.27
N ASP A 196 1.17 9.03 -7.39
CA ASP A 196 0.40 10.01 -6.64
C ASP A 196 1.06 10.39 -5.31
N ILE A 197 1.91 9.54 -4.75
CA ILE A 197 2.64 9.84 -3.53
C ILE A 197 4.09 10.15 -3.90
N SER A 198 4.44 11.43 -3.81
CA SER A 198 5.74 11.97 -4.26
C SER A 198 6.97 11.23 -3.72
N ARG A 199 6.83 10.60 -2.55
CA ARG A 199 7.89 9.88 -1.83
C ARG A 199 7.93 8.37 -2.07
N LEU A 200 6.96 7.83 -2.80
CA LEU A 200 6.92 6.44 -3.26
C LEU A 200 7.36 6.29 -4.72
N ALA A 201 7.45 7.40 -5.46
CA ALA A 201 8.00 7.41 -6.81
C ALA A 201 9.40 6.78 -6.85
N ARG A 202 9.65 5.89 -7.83
CA ARG A 202 10.89 5.07 -7.88
C ARG A 202 12.18 5.90 -7.95
N ARG A 203 12.14 7.04 -8.65
CA ARG A 203 13.26 7.98 -8.79
C ARG A 203 12.82 9.34 -8.28
N THR A 204 13.04 9.59 -6.99
CA THR A 204 12.59 10.82 -6.33
C THR A 204 13.62 11.33 -5.34
N TRP A 205 13.69 12.64 -5.20
CA TRP A 205 14.42 13.32 -4.12
C TRP A 205 13.55 13.50 -2.86
N ALA A 206 12.24 13.24 -2.96
CA ALA A 206 11.34 13.29 -1.81
C ALA A 206 11.42 11.98 -1.03
N THR A 207 12.16 11.97 0.07
CA THR A 207 12.29 10.77 0.92
C THR A 207 11.35 10.85 2.12
N THR A 208 10.80 9.72 2.55
CA THR A 208 10.18 9.61 3.88
C THR A 208 11.23 9.88 4.96
N LYS A 209 10.92 10.76 5.93
CA LYS A 209 11.82 11.10 7.04
C LYS A 209 11.45 10.46 8.37
N LYS A 210 10.20 10.00 8.48
CA LYS A 210 9.64 9.31 9.65
C LYS A 210 8.57 8.34 9.16
N LEU A 211 8.56 7.13 9.71
CA LEU A 211 7.59 6.06 9.38
C LEU A 211 6.13 6.54 9.49
N GLU A 212 5.78 7.14 10.63
CA GLU A 212 4.43 7.65 10.93
C GLU A 212 3.93 8.65 9.87
N ARG A 213 4.84 9.46 9.31
CA ARG A 213 4.45 10.47 8.31
C ARG A 213 4.19 9.85 6.95
N LEU A 214 4.71 8.65 6.68
CA LEU A 214 4.33 7.87 5.51
C LEU A 214 2.96 7.22 5.75
N GLN A 215 2.73 6.66 6.95
CA GLN A 215 1.42 6.15 7.35
C GLN A 215 0.33 7.23 7.18
N ASP A 216 0.54 8.43 7.75
CA ASP A 216 -0.38 9.56 7.61
C ASP A 216 -0.74 9.85 6.14
N HIS A 217 0.25 9.78 5.25
CA HIS A 217 0.04 10.07 3.84
C HIS A 217 -0.80 8.99 3.16
N LEU A 218 -0.52 7.72 3.48
CA LEU A 218 -1.24 6.59 2.93
C LEU A 218 -2.68 6.57 3.44
N LEU A 219 -2.91 6.90 4.70
CA LEU A 219 -4.26 7.04 5.26
C LEU A 219 -5.08 8.13 4.56
N ILE A 220 -4.47 9.28 4.29
CA ILE A 220 -5.11 10.34 3.50
C ILE A 220 -5.39 9.86 2.07
N TYR A 221 -4.45 9.12 1.46
CA TYR A 221 -4.61 8.57 0.13
C TYR A 221 -5.73 7.52 0.07
N THR A 222 -5.88 6.67 1.09
CA THR A 222 -6.99 5.72 1.21
C THR A 222 -8.34 6.42 1.14
N ALA A 223 -8.51 7.51 1.90
CA ALA A 223 -9.74 8.28 1.84
C ALA A 223 -9.95 8.97 0.48
N PHE A 224 -8.88 9.45 -0.15
CA PHE A 224 -8.94 10.04 -1.49
C PHE A 224 -9.36 9.01 -2.55
N GLN A 225 -8.73 7.83 -2.54
CA GLN A 225 -8.99 6.74 -3.46
C GLN A 225 -10.40 6.16 -3.29
N ASN A 226 -10.86 6.02 -2.04
CA ASN A 226 -12.18 5.49 -1.72
C ASN A 226 -13.29 6.56 -1.83
N GLY A 227 -12.95 7.80 -2.22
CA GLY A 227 -13.94 8.86 -2.43
C GLY A 227 -14.60 9.40 -1.16
N TYR A 228 -13.96 9.25 -0.01
CA TYR A 228 -14.51 9.72 1.26
C TYR A 228 -14.50 11.25 1.38
N ALA A 229 -15.58 11.80 1.93
CA ALA A 229 -15.66 13.20 2.31
C ALA A 229 -15.02 13.40 3.69
N ILE A 230 -13.80 13.93 3.73
CA ILE A 230 -13.14 14.33 4.98
C ILE A 230 -13.49 15.81 5.26
N VAL A 231 -14.18 16.04 6.38
CA VAL A 231 -14.56 17.37 6.89
C VAL A 231 -13.44 17.93 7.75
#